data_AF-A0A4Y2DGT3-F1
#
_entry.id   AF-A0A4Y2DGT3-F1
#
_cell.length_a   1.000
_cell.length_b   1.000
_cell.length_c   1.000
_cell.angle_alpha   90.00
_cell.angle_beta   90.00
_cell.angle_gamma   90.00
#
_symmetry.space_group_name_H-M   'P 1'
#
loop_
_entity.id
_entity.type
_entity.pdbx_description
1 polymer ?
#
loop_
_entity_poly.entity_id
_entity_poly.type
_entity_poly.pdbx_seq_one_letter_code
_entity_poly.pdbx_strand_id
1 'polypeptide(L)'
;SELEDRPINFPANPDLTYSRPTVKSLTFDGQTSWTVFKTQFDVVSSANGFNNRVKASQLVASLRGSAAEVLRGIPSDKLTDLTTIENALEARFGDSHFTQFYRTELKTRRQKPGESLQALAADVKRLMSLAYAECPMDVRESLAVQFFVDAIRDEDTQLFTRLMDFTDLKSALAYSMKCETSKIASKISMHARPIRIEDNAEKRKDKKFESLLEASENFLEILAAGKKSAPRRNPNVTCWRCYKRGHVQLECPSDSAPRRNPNVTCWI
;
A
#
# COMPACT_ATOMS: atom_id res chain seq x y z
N SER A 1 -47.31 -30.73 79.44
CA SER A 1 -45.97 -30.83 78.83
C SER A 1 -45.75 -29.59 77.99
N GLU A 2 -45.29 -28.52 78.63
CA GLU A 2 -44.80 -27.31 77.99
C GLU A 2 -43.33 -27.55 77.62
N LEU A 3 -42.99 -27.34 76.35
CA LEU A 3 -41.60 -27.36 75.86
C LEU A 3 -41.31 -25.93 75.41
N GLU A 4 -40.61 -25.18 76.27
CA GLU A 4 -40.11 -23.84 75.98
C GLU A 4 -39.06 -23.89 74.87
N ASP A 5 -39.29 -23.13 73.79
CA ASP A 5 -38.32 -22.86 72.74
C ASP A 5 -37.26 -21.88 73.27
N ARG A 6 -36.05 -22.39 73.51
CA ARG A 6 -34.90 -21.58 73.92
C ARG A 6 -34.19 -21.05 72.67
N PRO A 7 -34.04 -19.73 72.48
CA PRO A 7 -33.34 -19.21 71.30
C PRO A 7 -31.84 -19.50 71.41
N ILE A 8 -31.29 -20.19 70.41
CA ILE A 8 -29.86 -20.45 70.27
C ILE A 8 -29.18 -19.14 69.87
N ASN A 9 -28.56 -18.46 70.83
CA ASN A 9 -27.65 -17.35 70.56
C ASN A 9 -26.36 -17.91 69.95
N PHE A 10 -26.15 -17.68 68.65
CA PHE A 10 -24.84 -17.86 68.03
C PHE A 10 -23.95 -16.69 68.42
N PRO A 11 -22.75 -16.92 68.99
CA PRO A 11 -21.80 -15.84 69.18
C PRO A 11 -21.32 -15.38 67.80
N ALA A 12 -21.55 -14.10 67.47
CA ALA A 12 -20.93 -13.47 66.32
C ALA A 12 -19.42 -13.44 66.55
N ASN A 13 -18.69 -14.30 65.85
CA ASN A 13 -17.24 -14.32 65.86
C ASN A 13 -16.72 -13.13 65.01
N PRO A 14 -16.07 -12.11 65.58
CA PRO A 14 -15.64 -10.93 64.83
C PRO A 14 -14.31 -11.11 64.08
N ASP A 15 -13.65 -12.26 64.19
CA ASP A 15 -12.23 -12.42 63.77
C ASP A 15 -12.00 -13.21 62.47
N LEU A 16 -12.95 -13.22 61.53
CA LEU A 16 -12.65 -13.62 60.15
C LEU A 16 -12.36 -12.40 59.29
N THR A 17 -11.23 -11.74 59.54
CA THR A 17 -10.59 -10.91 58.52
C THR A 17 -10.17 -11.82 57.37
N TYR A 18 -11.06 -12.02 56.39
CA TYR A 18 -10.72 -12.68 55.15
C TYR A 18 -9.58 -11.91 54.49
N SER A 19 -8.37 -12.44 54.62
CA SER A 19 -7.20 -11.89 53.93
C SER A 19 -7.43 -12.04 52.44
N ARG A 20 -7.59 -10.90 51.75
CA ARG A 20 -7.75 -10.86 50.30
C ARG A 20 -6.54 -11.55 49.66
N PRO A 21 -6.72 -12.58 48.82
CA PRO A 21 -5.60 -13.26 48.16
C PRO A 21 -4.78 -12.23 47.39
N THR A 22 -3.50 -12.08 47.74
CA THR A 22 -2.59 -11.18 47.02
C THR A 22 -2.15 -11.86 45.73
N VAL A 23 -2.32 -11.16 44.60
CA VAL A 23 -1.86 -11.67 43.30
C VAL A 23 -0.32 -11.71 43.31
N LYS A 24 0.25 -12.82 42.82
CA LYS A 24 1.70 -13.08 42.81
C LYS A 24 2.48 -11.95 42.13
N SER A 25 3.70 -11.69 42.63
CA SER A 25 4.64 -10.74 42.05
C SER A 25 5.07 -11.17 40.65
N LEU A 26 5.03 -10.24 39.70
CA LEU A 26 5.58 -10.43 38.36
C LEU A 26 7.11 -10.25 38.37
N THR A 27 7.77 -10.73 37.33
CA THR A 27 9.21 -10.52 37.11
C THR A 27 9.44 -9.97 35.72
N PHE A 28 10.40 -9.04 35.59
CA PHE A 28 10.80 -8.45 34.31
C PHE A 28 12.31 -8.51 34.18
N ASP A 29 12.81 -9.20 33.16
CA ASP A 29 14.24 -9.32 32.85
C ASP A 29 14.69 -8.47 31.64
N GLY A 30 13.72 -7.90 30.92
CA GLY A 30 13.94 -7.13 29.68
C GLY A 30 13.84 -7.94 28.39
N GLN A 31 13.47 -9.23 28.45
CA GLN A 31 13.28 -10.08 27.25
C GLN A 31 11.87 -9.95 26.67
N THR A 32 10.87 -9.73 27.51
CA THR A 32 9.50 -9.44 27.08
C THR A 32 9.33 -7.94 26.76
N SER A 33 8.35 -7.57 25.93
CA SER A 33 8.06 -6.16 25.66
C SER A 33 7.70 -5.43 26.95
N TRP A 34 8.32 -4.27 27.15
CA TRP A 34 8.06 -3.40 28.31
C TRP A 34 6.58 -3.02 28.41
N THR A 35 5.92 -2.67 27.30
CA THR A 35 4.50 -2.33 27.24
C THR A 35 3.60 -3.48 27.73
N VAL A 36 3.92 -4.71 27.34
CA VAL A 36 3.18 -5.90 27.76
C VAL A 36 3.34 -6.12 29.27
N PHE A 37 4.57 -6.05 29.77
CA PHE A 37 4.84 -6.18 31.20
C PHE A 37 4.15 -5.08 32.01
N LYS A 38 4.26 -3.81 31.59
CA LYS A 38 3.62 -2.67 32.24
C LYS A 38 2.12 -2.84 32.34
N THR A 39 1.47 -3.28 31.26
CA THR A 39 0.02 -3.58 31.25
C THR A 39 -0.34 -4.65 32.28
N GLN A 40 0.41 -5.76 32.33
CA GLN A 40 0.18 -6.82 33.32
C GLN A 40 0.41 -6.31 34.75
N PHE A 41 1.45 -5.52 34.95
CA PHE A 41 1.79 -4.91 36.24
C PHE A 41 0.70 -3.95 36.73
N ASP A 42 0.11 -3.15 35.84
CA ASP A 42 -0.98 -2.25 36.17
C ASP A 42 -2.26 -3.00 36.55
N VAL A 43 -2.57 -4.10 35.86
CA VAL A 43 -3.69 -4.98 36.23
C VAL A 43 -3.48 -5.59 37.62
N VAL A 44 -2.29 -6.14 37.89
CA VAL A 44 -1.94 -6.73 39.19
C VAL A 44 -1.98 -5.67 40.30
N SER A 45 -1.41 -4.50 40.03
CA SER A 45 -1.38 -3.39 41.00
C SER A 45 -2.78 -2.89 41.33
N SER A 46 -3.67 -2.80 40.34
CA SER A 46 -5.07 -2.41 40.53
C SER A 46 -5.83 -3.46 41.34
N ALA A 47 -5.65 -4.75 41.04
CA ALA A 47 -6.27 -5.84 41.79
C ALA A 47 -5.86 -5.86 43.27
N ASN A 48 -4.60 -5.52 43.55
CA ASN A 48 -4.03 -5.46 44.90
C ASN A 48 -4.22 -4.10 45.60
N GLY A 49 -4.78 -3.08 44.92
CA GLY A 49 -4.99 -1.75 45.50
C GLY A 49 -3.69 -0.98 45.80
N PHE A 50 -2.64 -1.17 45.02
CA PHE A 50 -1.36 -0.51 45.24
C PHE A 50 -1.46 0.99 44.93
N ASN A 51 -1.03 1.82 45.88
CA ASN A 51 -0.74 3.22 45.63
C ASN A 51 0.62 3.39 44.91
N ASN A 52 0.91 4.58 44.38
CA ASN A 52 2.12 4.82 43.57
C ASN A 52 3.42 4.49 44.29
N ARG A 53 3.51 4.70 45.60
CA ARG A 53 4.71 4.36 46.38
C ARG A 53 4.91 2.85 46.46
N VAL A 54 3.83 2.09 46.69
CA VAL A 54 3.88 0.62 46.68
C VAL A 54 4.15 0.10 45.28
N LYS A 55 3.53 0.69 44.24
CA LYS A 55 3.83 0.37 42.84
C LYS A 55 5.32 0.56 42.54
N ALA A 56 5.92 1.68 42.94
CA ALA A 56 7.36 1.93 42.72
C ALA A 56 8.22 0.84 43.38
N SER A 57 7.98 0.53 44.66
CA SER A 57 8.73 -0.51 45.36
C SER A 57 8.54 -1.90 44.73
N GLN A 58 7.31 -2.25 44.33
CA GLN A 58 7.02 -3.53 43.68
C GLN A 58 7.62 -3.61 42.28
N LEU A 59 7.62 -2.50 41.53
CA LEU A 59 8.24 -2.42 40.22
C LEU A 59 9.74 -2.66 40.34
N VAL A 60 10.43 -1.96 41.25
CA VAL A 60 11.85 -2.21 41.56
C VAL A 60 12.10 -3.66 41.96
N ALA A 61 11.27 -4.21 42.84
CA ALA A 61 11.39 -5.60 43.31
C ALA A 61 11.10 -6.65 42.22
N SER A 62 10.40 -6.28 41.14
CA SER A 62 10.10 -7.15 40.00
C SER A 62 11.25 -7.25 38.99
N LEU A 63 12.17 -6.27 38.97
CA LEU A 63 13.24 -6.22 37.99
C LEU A 63 14.31 -7.29 38.24
N ARG A 64 14.75 -7.96 37.17
CA ARG A 64 15.80 -8.99 37.16
C ARG A 64 16.76 -8.71 35.99
N GLY A 65 17.94 -9.34 36.02
CA GLY A 65 18.88 -9.32 34.89
C GLY A 65 19.15 -7.91 34.34
N SER A 66 19.08 -7.76 33.02
CA SER A 66 19.32 -6.49 32.33
C SER A 66 18.33 -5.37 32.69
N ALA A 67 17.11 -5.71 33.11
CA ALA A 67 16.15 -4.69 33.53
C ALA A 67 16.53 -4.05 34.88
N ALA A 68 17.06 -4.84 35.82
CA ALA A 68 17.53 -4.33 37.11
C ALA A 68 18.70 -3.33 36.96
N GLU A 69 19.50 -3.47 35.91
CA GLU A 69 20.61 -2.57 35.59
C GLU A 69 20.18 -1.12 35.36
N VAL A 70 18.91 -0.87 34.97
CA VAL A 70 18.36 0.48 34.81
C VAL A 70 18.42 1.26 36.13
N LEU A 71 18.26 0.57 37.25
CA LEU A 71 18.24 1.19 38.58
C LEU A 71 19.54 1.88 38.93
N ARG A 72 20.68 1.46 38.35
CA ARG A 72 22.00 2.11 38.57
C ARG A 72 22.04 3.55 38.05
N GLY A 73 21.23 3.87 37.04
CA GLY A 73 21.15 5.20 36.45
C GLY A 73 20.18 6.15 37.18
N ILE A 74 19.45 5.65 38.19
CA ILE A 74 18.44 6.42 38.92
C ILE A 74 18.99 6.80 40.30
N PRO A 75 18.95 8.08 40.70
CA PRO A 75 19.31 8.49 42.05
C PRO A 75 18.47 7.77 43.12
N SER A 76 19.09 7.38 44.24
CA SER A 76 18.43 6.57 45.27
C SER A 76 17.20 7.24 45.88
N ASP A 77 17.17 8.56 45.98
CA ASP A 77 16.03 9.34 46.47
C ASP A 77 14.84 9.36 45.49
N LYS A 78 15.07 8.96 44.23
CA LYS A 78 14.06 8.87 43.18
C LYS A 78 13.56 7.45 42.92
N LEU A 79 14.14 6.43 43.57
CA LEU A 79 13.67 5.03 43.47
C LEU A 79 12.30 4.78 44.13
N THR A 80 11.73 5.78 44.80
CA THR A 80 10.35 5.72 45.31
C THR A 80 9.35 6.41 44.38
N ASP A 81 9.83 7.13 43.35
CA ASP A 81 8.98 7.80 42.38
C ASP A 81 8.71 6.86 41.20
N LEU A 82 7.45 6.42 41.10
CA LEU A 82 6.99 5.49 40.07
C LEU A 82 7.29 6.03 38.66
N THR A 83 7.00 7.32 38.43
CA THR A 83 7.13 7.94 37.11
C THR A 83 8.59 7.95 36.66
N THR A 84 9.53 8.26 37.56
CA THR A 84 10.96 8.22 37.23
C THR A 84 11.41 6.82 36.83
N ILE A 85 10.98 5.77 37.55
CA ILE A 85 11.35 4.39 37.24
C ILE A 85 10.72 3.94 35.91
N GLU A 86 9.44 4.22 35.70
CA GLU A 86 8.75 3.90 34.45
C GLU A 86 9.40 4.58 33.24
N ASN A 87 9.76 5.85 33.35
CA ASN A 87 10.42 6.57 32.27
C ASN A 87 11.80 6.00 31.94
N ALA A 88 12.57 5.59 32.95
CA ALA A 88 13.88 4.97 32.73
C ALA A 88 13.75 3.59 32.06
N LEU A 89 12.73 2.81 32.42
CA LEU A 89 12.42 1.54 31.78
C LEU A 89 11.90 1.74 30.35
N GLU A 90 11.04 2.73 30.12
CA GLU A 90 10.56 3.14 28.79
C GLU A 90 11.72 3.61 27.90
N ALA A 91 12.66 4.38 28.43
CA ALA A 91 13.80 4.86 27.64
C ALA A 91 14.72 3.71 27.17
N ARG A 92 14.85 2.65 27.96
CA ARG A 92 15.76 1.52 27.64
C ARG A 92 15.08 0.37 26.92
N PHE A 93 13.84 0.05 27.31
CA PHE A 93 13.08 -1.12 26.84
C PHE A 93 11.77 -0.75 26.16
N GLY A 94 11.42 0.53 26.09
CA GLY A 94 10.24 0.99 25.39
C GLY A 94 10.28 0.66 23.91
N ASP A 95 9.11 0.44 23.35
CA ASP A 95 8.97 -0.07 21.98
C ASP A 95 9.37 0.99 20.94
N SER A 96 9.57 2.26 21.33
CA SER A 96 9.92 3.38 20.45
C SER A 96 11.16 3.12 19.58
N HIS A 97 12.23 2.55 20.15
CA HIS A 97 13.43 2.18 19.39
C HIS A 97 13.21 1.00 18.44
N PHE A 98 12.27 0.11 18.77
CA PHE A 98 11.87 -1.00 17.90
C PHE A 98 10.88 -0.56 16.82
N THR A 99 10.10 0.50 17.02
CA THR A 99 9.15 1.04 16.03
C THR A 99 9.82 1.30 14.69
N GLN A 100 11.00 1.92 14.69
CA GLN A 100 11.74 2.20 13.45
C GLN A 100 12.28 0.92 12.79
N PHE A 101 12.67 -0.08 13.58
CA PHE A 101 13.03 -1.40 13.10
C PHE A 101 11.85 -2.07 12.39
N TYR A 102 10.66 -2.10 13.01
CA TYR A 102 9.45 -2.68 12.40
C TYR A 102 8.99 -1.93 11.15
N ARG A 103 9.14 -0.60 11.10
CA ARG A 103 8.88 0.20 9.88
C ARG A 103 9.81 -0.21 8.74
N THR A 104 11.06 -0.51 9.04
CA THR A 104 12.04 -0.98 8.06
C THR A 104 11.71 -2.40 7.59
N GLU A 105 11.32 -3.27 8.54
CA GLU A 105 10.87 -4.63 8.24
C GLU A 105 9.63 -4.63 7.33
N LEU A 106 8.63 -3.76 7.58
CA LEU A 106 7.47 -3.58 6.70
C LEU A 106 7.85 -3.20 5.27
N LYS A 107 8.70 -2.19 5.10
CA LYS A 107 9.12 -1.71 3.76
C LYS A 107 9.81 -2.79 2.93
N THR A 108 10.62 -3.61 3.60
CA THR A 108 11.40 -4.67 2.98
C THR A 108 10.65 -6.00 2.89
N ARG A 109 9.48 -6.11 3.51
CA ARG A 109 8.71 -7.35 3.56
C ARG A 109 8.29 -7.79 2.16
N ARG A 110 8.64 -9.01 1.81
CA ARG A 110 8.20 -9.68 0.56
C ARG A 110 7.75 -11.10 0.89
N GLN A 111 6.74 -11.60 0.19
CA GLN A 111 6.22 -12.96 0.35
C GLN A 111 7.32 -13.98 0.04
N LYS A 112 7.59 -14.89 0.97
CA LYS A 112 8.60 -15.94 0.80
C LYS A 112 8.09 -17.03 -0.15
N PRO A 113 8.98 -17.77 -0.82
CA PRO A 113 8.58 -18.95 -1.58
C PRO A 113 7.82 -19.95 -0.70
N GLY A 114 6.61 -20.32 -1.11
CA GLY A 114 5.74 -21.25 -0.37
C GLY A 114 4.98 -20.64 0.81
N GLU A 115 5.17 -19.35 1.12
CA GLU A 115 4.38 -18.66 2.13
C GLU A 115 2.97 -18.38 1.61
N SER A 116 1.95 -18.71 2.41
CA SER A 116 0.55 -18.41 2.08
C SER A 116 0.24 -16.92 2.22
N LEU A 117 -0.74 -16.43 1.45
CA LEU A 117 -1.20 -15.05 1.58
C LEU A 117 -1.70 -14.72 3.00
N GLN A 118 -2.31 -15.69 3.69
CA GLN A 118 -2.77 -15.50 5.06
C GLN A 118 -1.61 -15.31 6.03
N ALA A 119 -0.53 -16.08 5.89
CA ALA A 119 0.66 -15.92 6.72
C ALA A 119 1.32 -14.56 6.49
N LEU A 120 1.44 -14.15 5.22
CA LEU A 120 1.91 -12.81 4.84
C LEU A 120 1.05 -11.71 5.48
N ALA A 121 -0.27 -11.78 5.32
CA ALA A 121 -1.19 -10.78 5.86
C ALA A 121 -1.15 -10.72 7.39
N ALA A 122 -1.06 -11.87 8.07
CA ALA A 122 -0.95 -11.93 9.52
C ALA A 122 0.32 -11.24 10.02
N ASP A 123 1.46 -11.46 9.34
CA ASP A 123 2.72 -10.83 9.68
C ASP A 123 2.72 -9.33 9.37
N VAL A 124 2.17 -8.89 8.23
CA VAL A 124 1.96 -7.47 7.93
C VAL A 124 1.09 -6.81 9.01
N LYS A 125 -0.02 -7.44 9.41
CA LYS A 125 -0.89 -6.92 10.48
C LYS A 125 -0.14 -6.79 11.80
N ARG A 126 0.64 -7.81 12.17
CA ARG A 126 1.49 -7.79 13.38
C ARG A 126 2.47 -6.63 13.32
N LEU A 127 3.20 -6.48 12.23
CA LEU A 127 4.18 -5.42 12.05
C LEU A 127 3.53 -4.03 12.05
N MET A 128 2.36 -3.86 11.44
CA MET A 128 1.62 -2.59 11.46
C MET A 128 1.22 -2.18 12.89
N SER A 129 0.78 -3.13 13.71
CA SER A 129 0.48 -2.86 15.13
C SER A 129 1.70 -2.44 15.93
N LEU A 130 2.90 -2.91 15.56
CA LEU A 130 4.16 -2.56 16.24
C LEU A 130 4.78 -1.26 15.70
N ALA A 131 4.71 -1.02 14.39
CA ALA A 131 5.32 0.12 13.71
C ALA A 131 4.48 1.41 13.77
N TYR A 132 3.17 1.27 13.94
CA TYR A 132 2.18 2.35 13.85
C TYR A 132 1.08 2.20 14.92
N ALA A 133 1.48 1.85 16.14
CA ALA A 133 0.57 1.69 17.29
C ALA A 133 -0.25 2.95 17.60
N GLU A 134 0.33 4.14 17.40
CA GLU A 134 -0.29 5.43 17.68
C GLU A 134 -1.21 5.93 16.57
N CYS A 135 -1.15 5.35 15.36
CA CYS A 135 -2.00 5.78 14.25
C CYS A 135 -3.46 5.33 14.44
N PRO A 136 -4.44 6.12 13.99
CA PRO A 136 -5.84 5.70 13.91
C PRO A 136 -6.01 4.37 13.15
N MET A 137 -6.99 3.56 13.56
CA MET A 137 -7.16 2.19 13.07
C MET A 137 -7.43 2.14 11.56
N ASP A 138 -8.24 3.05 11.04
CA ASP A 138 -8.58 3.20 9.62
C ASP A 138 -7.35 3.54 8.76
N VAL A 139 -6.50 4.45 9.24
CA VAL A 139 -5.23 4.78 8.60
C VAL A 139 -4.30 3.57 8.61
N ARG A 140 -4.25 2.85 9.72
CA ARG A 140 -3.42 1.64 9.87
C ARG A 140 -3.88 0.53 8.91
N GLU A 141 -5.18 0.29 8.77
CA GLU A 141 -5.73 -0.71 7.84
C GLU A 141 -5.43 -0.34 6.38
N SER A 142 -5.61 0.93 6.00
CA SER A 142 -5.31 1.41 4.64
C SER A 142 -3.82 1.23 4.29
N LEU A 143 -2.92 1.57 5.22
CA LEU A 143 -1.48 1.32 5.06
C LEU A 143 -1.15 -0.17 5.01
N ALA A 144 -1.84 -0.99 5.83
CA ALA A 144 -1.64 -2.43 5.85
C ALA A 144 -1.98 -3.07 4.50
N VAL A 145 -3.07 -2.62 3.84
CA VAL A 145 -3.42 -3.04 2.47
C VAL A 145 -2.26 -2.73 1.52
N GLN A 146 -1.72 -1.51 1.55
CA GLN A 146 -0.64 -1.11 0.64
C GLN A 146 0.62 -1.97 0.84
N PHE A 147 1.08 -2.14 2.08
CA PHE A 147 2.24 -3.00 2.37
C PHE A 147 1.99 -4.47 2.03
N PHE A 148 0.77 -4.97 2.26
CA PHE A 148 0.40 -6.33 1.89
C PHE A 148 0.48 -6.53 0.38
N VAL A 149 -0.16 -5.66 -0.41
CA VAL A 149 -0.16 -5.72 -1.87
C VAL A 149 1.26 -5.64 -2.42
N ASP A 150 2.07 -4.69 -1.94
CA ASP A 150 3.46 -4.53 -2.39
C ASP A 150 4.36 -5.72 -2.01
N ALA A 151 3.99 -6.47 -0.97
CA ALA A 151 4.70 -7.66 -0.54
C ALA A 151 4.32 -8.94 -1.32
N ILE A 152 3.17 -8.98 -2.00
CA ILE A 152 2.74 -10.15 -2.80
C ILE A 152 3.77 -10.43 -3.90
N ARG A 153 4.19 -11.70 -4.01
CA ARG A 153 5.21 -12.13 -4.99
C ARG A 153 4.64 -12.42 -6.38
N ASP A 154 3.40 -12.89 -6.46
CA ASP A 154 2.73 -13.16 -7.74
C ASP A 154 2.27 -11.84 -8.38
N GLU A 155 2.90 -11.46 -9.50
CA GLU A 155 2.72 -10.15 -10.14
C GLU A 155 1.27 -9.89 -10.57
N ASP A 156 0.61 -10.89 -11.15
CA ASP A 156 -0.79 -10.78 -11.55
C ASP A 156 -1.70 -10.58 -10.33
N THR A 157 -1.51 -11.34 -9.24
CA THR A 157 -2.33 -11.22 -8.02
C THR A 157 -2.09 -9.87 -7.36
N GLN A 158 -0.82 -9.43 -7.32
CA GLN A 158 -0.47 -8.09 -6.86
C GLN A 158 -1.19 -7.02 -7.69
N LEU A 159 -1.10 -7.09 -9.03
CA LEU A 159 -1.72 -6.11 -9.92
C LEU A 159 -3.24 -6.07 -9.76
N PHE A 160 -3.91 -7.21 -9.82
CA PHE A 160 -5.36 -7.27 -9.66
C PHE A 160 -5.81 -6.75 -8.30
N THR A 161 -5.08 -7.06 -7.24
CA THR A 161 -5.41 -6.57 -5.89
C THR A 161 -5.14 -5.07 -5.75
N ARG A 162 -4.07 -4.55 -6.38
CA ARG A 162 -3.72 -3.12 -6.38
C ARG A 162 -4.76 -2.24 -7.08
N LEU A 163 -5.38 -2.78 -8.14
CA LEU A 163 -6.42 -2.07 -8.90
C LEU A 163 -7.74 -1.94 -8.13
N MET A 164 -7.87 -2.63 -7.01
CA MET A 164 -9.04 -2.56 -6.15
C MET A 164 -8.76 -1.57 -5.01
N ASP A 165 -9.73 -0.69 -4.73
CA ASP A 165 -9.64 0.30 -3.66
C ASP A 165 -10.06 -0.29 -2.30
N PHE A 166 -9.30 -1.27 -1.80
CA PHE A 166 -9.56 -1.86 -0.48
C PHE A 166 -9.15 -0.92 0.65
N THR A 167 -10.01 -0.79 1.65
CA THR A 167 -9.74 -0.01 2.87
C THR A 167 -9.43 -0.87 4.08
N ASP A 168 -9.61 -2.19 3.98
CA ASP A 168 -9.34 -3.15 5.03
C ASP A 168 -8.51 -4.35 4.53
N LEU A 169 -7.55 -4.78 5.35
CA LEU A 169 -6.61 -5.84 4.99
C LEU A 169 -7.32 -7.19 4.78
N LYS A 170 -8.43 -7.42 5.49
CA LYS A 170 -9.17 -8.68 5.43
C LYS A 170 -9.83 -8.86 4.05
N SER A 171 -10.45 -7.81 3.50
CA SER A 171 -11.04 -7.81 2.16
C SER A 171 -9.97 -7.95 1.08
N ALA A 172 -8.85 -7.23 1.20
CA ALA A 172 -7.73 -7.36 0.28
C ALA A 172 -7.17 -8.79 0.23
N LEU A 173 -6.99 -9.42 1.40
CA LEU A 173 -6.58 -10.81 1.52
C LEU A 173 -7.59 -11.77 0.87
N ALA A 174 -8.88 -11.62 1.19
CA ALA A 174 -9.94 -12.48 0.65
C ALA A 174 -10.00 -12.41 -0.89
N TYR A 175 -9.87 -11.21 -1.45
CA TYR A 175 -9.80 -11.01 -2.89
C TYR A 175 -8.54 -11.63 -3.51
N SER A 176 -7.38 -11.40 -2.90
CA SER A 176 -6.10 -11.97 -3.37
C SER A 176 -6.15 -13.51 -3.44
N MET A 177 -6.74 -14.14 -2.42
CA MET A 177 -6.98 -15.59 -2.40
C MET A 177 -7.95 -16.04 -3.50
N LYS A 178 -8.97 -15.23 -3.80
CA LYS A 178 -9.90 -15.50 -4.92
C LYS A 178 -9.17 -15.43 -6.26
N CYS A 179 -8.22 -14.52 -6.43
CA CYS A 179 -7.37 -14.45 -7.62
C CYS A 179 -6.48 -15.68 -7.76
N GLU A 180 -5.82 -16.13 -6.69
CA GLU A 180 -4.99 -17.35 -6.72
C GLU A 180 -5.80 -18.60 -7.10
N THR A 181 -6.98 -18.77 -6.48
CA THR A 181 -7.87 -19.91 -6.77
C THR A 181 -8.42 -19.86 -8.20
N SER A 182 -8.79 -18.68 -8.68
CA SER A 182 -9.30 -18.48 -10.05
C SER A 182 -8.23 -18.77 -11.11
N LYS A 183 -6.96 -18.44 -10.85
CA LYS A 183 -5.83 -18.80 -11.73
C LYS A 183 -5.59 -20.29 -11.79
N ILE A 184 -5.65 -20.99 -10.65
CA ILE A 184 -5.52 -22.45 -10.62
C ILE A 184 -6.65 -23.08 -11.44
N ALA A 185 -7.90 -22.63 -11.25
CA ALA A 185 -9.04 -23.11 -12.01
C ALA A 185 -8.91 -22.82 -13.52
N SER A 186 -8.43 -21.64 -13.91
CA SER A 186 -8.19 -21.28 -15.32
C SER A 186 -7.09 -22.15 -15.94
N LYS A 187 -5.99 -22.39 -15.23
CA LYS A 187 -4.92 -23.30 -15.69
C LYS A 187 -5.43 -24.73 -15.87
N ILE A 188 -6.28 -25.23 -14.96
CA ILE A 188 -6.93 -26.55 -15.10
C ILE A 188 -7.89 -26.56 -16.29
N SER A 189 -8.66 -25.49 -16.50
CA SER A 189 -9.58 -25.34 -17.64
C SER A 189 -8.84 -25.39 -18.98
N MET A 190 -7.65 -24.79 -19.09
CA MET A 190 -6.81 -24.87 -20.31
C MET A 190 -6.26 -26.28 -20.60
N HIS A 191 -6.26 -27.18 -19.61
CA HIS A 191 -5.90 -28.60 -19.81
C HIS A 191 -7.11 -29.46 -20.23
N ALA A 192 -8.34 -28.95 -20.14
CA ALA A 192 -9.43 -29.46 -20.96
C ALA A 192 -9.17 -28.99 -22.39
N ARG A 193 -9.45 -29.85 -23.41
CA ARG A 193 -9.22 -29.54 -24.83
C ARG A 193 -9.58 -28.08 -25.08
N PRO A 194 -8.63 -27.21 -25.46
CA PRO A 194 -8.99 -25.86 -25.84
C PRO A 194 -10.01 -26.00 -26.95
N ILE A 195 -11.20 -25.46 -26.75
CA ILE A 195 -12.02 -25.08 -27.90
C ILE A 195 -11.10 -24.12 -28.64
N ARG A 196 -10.65 -24.54 -29.83
CA ARG A 196 -10.10 -23.61 -30.79
C ARG A 196 -11.22 -22.63 -31.07
N ILE A 197 -11.29 -21.57 -30.27
CA ILE A 197 -11.73 -20.31 -30.83
C ILE A 197 -10.62 -20.04 -31.83
N GLU A 198 -10.93 -20.24 -33.11
CA GLU A 198 -10.16 -19.61 -34.15
C GLU A 198 -10.17 -18.12 -33.81
N ASP A 199 -9.10 -17.69 -33.15
CA ASP A 199 -8.74 -16.31 -33.11
C ASP A 199 -8.48 -15.93 -34.57
N ASN A 200 -9.53 -15.46 -35.23
CA ASN A 200 -9.40 -14.62 -36.42
C ASN A 200 -8.70 -13.28 -36.08
N ALA A 201 -8.16 -13.15 -34.87
CA ALA A 201 -7.21 -12.13 -34.44
C ALA A 201 -5.74 -12.51 -34.71
N GLU A 202 -5.43 -13.66 -35.34
CA GLU A 202 -4.12 -13.83 -35.98
C GLU A 202 -4.13 -13.19 -37.39
N LYS A 203 -3.70 -11.93 -37.45
CA LYS A 203 -3.23 -11.24 -38.66
C LYS A 203 -4.20 -11.24 -39.86
N ARG A 204 -5.38 -10.63 -39.73
CA ARG A 204 -5.77 -9.70 -40.81
C ARG A 204 -4.94 -8.44 -40.67
N LYS A 205 -3.69 -8.53 -41.15
CA LYS A 205 -3.03 -7.35 -41.72
C LYS A 205 -3.99 -6.88 -42.80
N ASP A 206 -4.82 -5.90 -42.47
CA ASP A 206 -5.77 -5.36 -43.41
C ASP A 206 -4.92 -4.89 -44.59
N LYS A 207 -5.03 -5.58 -45.74
CA LYS A 207 -4.17 -5.32 -46.91
C LYS A 207 -4.22 -3.84 -47.28
N LYS A 208 -5.36 -3.21 -46.96
CA LYS A 208 -5.60 -1.78 -47.08
C LYS A 208 -4.73 -0.96 -46.13
N PHE A 209 -4.60 -1.36 -44.87
CA PHE A 209 -3.75 -0.69 -43.88
C PHE A 209 -2.26 -0.84 -44.22
N GLU A 210 -1.81 -2.03 -44.61
CA GLU A 210 -0.43 -2.25 -45.07
C GLU A 210 -0.15 -1.47 -46.37
N SER A 211 -1.08 -1.43 -47.32
CA SER A 211 -0.93 -0.60 -48.53
C SER A 211 -0.89 0.91 -48.22
N LEU A 212 -1.57 1.33 -47.14
CA LEU A 212 -1.54 2.73 -46.70
C LEU A 212 -0.23 3.06 -46.00
N LEU A 213 0.30 2.12 -45.22
CA LEU A 213 1.59 2.23 -44.54
C LEU A 213 2.72 2.31 -45.57
N GLU A 214 2.73 1.40 -46.54
CA GLU A 214 3.72 1.36 -47.62
C GLU A 214 3.63 2.60 -48.53
N ALA A 215 2.42 3.10 -48.81
CA ALA A 215 2.26 4.39 -49.49
C ALA A 215 2.80 5.56 -48.67
N SER A 216 2.57 5.56 -47.36
CA SER A 216 3.03 6.63 -46.45
C SER A 216 4.55 6.62 -46.29
N GLU A 217 5.17 5.45 -46.19
CA GLU A 217 6.63 5.29 -46.14
C GLU A 217 7.27 5.72 -47.46
N ASN A 218 6.69 5.37 -48.61
CA ASN A 218 7.13 5.87 -49.92
C ASN A 218 7.00 7.40 -50.04
N PHE A 219 5.93 8.00 -49.51
CA PHE A 219 5.78 9.46 -49.50
C PHE A 219 6.84 10.13 -48.61
N LEU A 220 7.16 9.54 -47.46
CA LEU A 220 8.22 10.05 -46.58
C LEU A 220 9.60 9.90 -47.20
N GLU A 221 9.88 8.82 -47.94
CA GLU A 221 11.11 8.65 -48.69
C GLU A 221 11.23 9.66 -49.85
N ILE A 222 10.14 9.95 -50.56
CA ILE A 222 10.11 10.97 -51.61
C ILE A 222 10.37 12.38 -51.04
N LEU A 223 9.83 12.67 -49.85
CA LEU A 223 10.03 13.94 -49.15
C LEU A 223 11.45 14.05 -48.56
N ALA A 224 11.99 12.96 -48.00
CA ALA A 224 13.32 12.89 -47.42
C ALA A 224 14.43 12.89 -48.47
N ALA A 225 14.19 12.30 -49.65
CA ALA A 225 15.14 12.27 -50.76
C ALA A 225 15.32 13.63 -51.45
N GLY A 226 14.67 14.70 -50.97
CA GLY A 226 14.90 16.07 -51.46
C GLY A 226 14.73 16.21 -52.98
N LYS A 227 13.97 15.33 -53.63
CA LYS A 227 13.67 15.43 -55.05
C LYS A 227 12.64 16.54 -55.20
N LYS A 228 13.13 17.75 -55.48
CA LYS A 228 12.37 18.72 -56.26
C LYS A 228 11.98 18.00 -57.55
N SER A 229 10.82 17.35 -57.57
CA SER A 229 10.20 16.99 -58.82
C SER A 229 9.97 18.32 -59.52
N ALA A 230 10.80 18.59 -60.53
CA ALA A 230 10.58 19.72 -61.41
C ALA A 230 9.10 19.64 -61.83
N PRO A 231 8.31 20.71 -61.67
CA PRO A 231 6.92 20.67 -62.09
C PRO A 231 6.93 20.19 -63.53
N ARG A 232 6.17 19.14 -63.85
CA ARG A 232 5.97 18.73 -65.25
C ARG A 232 5.38 19.95 -65.96
N ARG A 233 6.24 20.75 -66.59
CA ARG A 233 5.84 21.95 -67.33
C ARG A 233 5.09 21.44 -68.54
N ASN A 234 3.76 21.45 -68.45
CA ASN A 234 2.92 21.24 -69.62
C ASN A 234 3.21 22.39 -70.59
N PRO A 235 3.83 22.16 -71.76
CA PRO A 235 4.19 23.23 -72.68
C PRO A 235 2.95 23.98 -73.22
N ASN A 236 1.78 23.35 -73.13
CA ASN A 236 0.52 23.91 -73.60
C ASN A 236 -0.25 24.69 -72.52
N VAL A 237 0.25 24.80 -71.29
CA VAL A 237 -0.41 25.64 -70.28
C VAL A 237 -0.23 27.11 -70.65
N THR A 238 -1.34 27.82 -70.84
CA THR A 238 -1.35 29.28 -71.06
C THR A 238 -1.42 30.01 -69.73
N CYS A 239 -0.51 30.96 -69.52
CA CYS A 239 -0.51 31.82 -68.36
C CYS A 239 -1.75 32.74 -68.40
N TRP A 240 -2.57 32.74 -67.36
CA TRP A 240 -3.78 33.59 -67.29
C TRP A 240 -3.47 35.09 -67.14
N ARG A 241 -2.22 35.44 -66.85
CA ARG A 241 -1.78 36.84 -66.70
C ARG A 241 -1.22 37.43 -68.00
N CYS A 242 -0.44 36.67 -68.78
CA CYS A 242 0.18 37.17 -70.02
C CYS A 242 -0.26 36.41 -71.29
N TYR A 243 -1.10 35.39 -71.15
CA TYR A 243 -1.63 34.51 -72.21
C TYR A 243 -0.58 33.79 -73.07
N LYS A 244 0.70 33.79 -72.66
CA LYS A 244 1.76 33.00 -73.30
C LYS A 244 1.77 31.57 -72.76
N ARG A 245 2.13 30.62 -73.63
CA ARG A 245 2.25 29.19 -73.29
C ARG A 245 3.53 28.89 -72.50
N GLY A 246 3.51 27.82 -71.71
CA GLY A 246 4.67 27.22 -71.05
C GLY A 246 4.86 27.55 -69.57
N HIS A 247 4.01 28.39 -68.96
CA HIS A 247 4.04 28.67 -67.51
C HIS A 247 2.66 29.06 -66.96
N VAL A 248 2.48 28.92 -65.64
CA VAL A 248 1.26 29.35 -64.93
C VAL A 248 1.45 30.74 -64.32
N GLN A 249 0.35 31.39 -63.91
CA GLN A 249 0.36 32.78 -63.43
C GLN A 249 1.33 33.07 -62.27
N LEU A 250 1.55 32.12 -61.36
CA LEU A 250 2.50 32.28 -60.25
C LEU A 250 3.97 32.39 -60.69
N GLU A 251 4.30 31.90 -61.90
CA GLU A 251 5.66 31.87 -62.44
C GLU A 251 5.89 32.94 -63.52
N CYS A 252 4.96 33.90 -63.68
CA CYS A 252 5.00 34.91 -64.72
C CYS A 252 6.04 36.01 -64.40
N PRO A 253 7.10 36.21 -65.23
CA PRO A 253 8.17 37.17 -64.93
C PRO A 253 7.81 38.66 -65.13
N SER A 254 6.60 38.97 -65.62
CA SER A 254 6.16 40.34 -65.89
C SER A 254 5.39 40.91 -64.70
N ASP A 255 5.94 41.97 -64.09
CA ASP A 255 5.41 42.60 -62.87
C ASP A 255 4.56 43.87 -63.11
N SER A 256 4.16 44.18 -64.34
CA SER A 256 3.34 45.37 -64.64
C SER A 256 2.39 45.21 -65.85
N ALA A 257 1.09 45.05 -65.53
CA ALA A 257 -0.20 45.46 -66.17
C ALA A 257 -0.32 45.85 -67.68
N PRO A 258 -1.51 45.75 -68.35
CA PRO A 258 -2.87 45.85 -67.78
C PRO A 258 -3.90 44.79 -68.24
N ARG A 259 -5.04 44.76 -67.51
CA ARG A 259 -6.30 44.13 -67.93
C ARG A 259 -6.72 44.71 -69.29
N ARG A 260 -6.64 43.91 -70.36
CA ARG A 260 -7.43 44.12 -71.58
C ARG A 260 -8.11 42.80 -71.92
N ASN A 261 -9.42 42.78 -71.70
CA ASN A 261 -10.34 41.71 -72.06
C ASN A 261 -10.62 41.80 -73.56
N PRO A 262 -10.23 40.82 -74.41
CA PRO A 262 -10.49 40.88 -75.84
C PRO A 262 -11.72 40.06 -76.28
N ASN A 263 -12.76 39.91 -75.46
CA ASN A 263 -14.09 39.48 -75.94
C ASN A 263 -15.26 40.10 -75.13
N VAL A 264 -15.24 41.42 -75.01
CA VAL A 264 -16.48 42.20 -74.88
C VAL A 264 -16.78 42.78 -76.26
N THR A 265 -17.57 42.09 -77.05
CA THR A 265 -18.39 42.73 -78.07
C THR A 265 -19.66 43.21 -77.39
N CYS A 266 -19.67 44.49 -77.04
CA CYS A 266 -20.89 45.24 -76.77
C CYS A 266 -21.58 45.45 -78.12
N TRP A 267 -22.75 44.86 -78.29
CA TRP A 267 -23.78 45.39 -79.17
C TRP A 267 -24.99 45.72 -78.30
N ILE A 268 -25.51 46.92 -78.56
CA ILE A 268 -26.71 47.55 -78.01
C ILE A 268 -27.93 46.66 -78.20
#